data_AF-A0A3A0BML9-F1
#
_entry.id   AF-A0A3A0BML9-F1
#
_cell.length_a   1.000
_cell.length_b   1.000
_cell.length_c   1.000
_cell.angle_alpha   90.00
_cell.angle_beta   90.00
_cell.angle_gamma   90.00
#
_symmetry.space_group_name_H-M   'P 1'
#
loop_
_entity.id
_entity.type
_entity.pdbx_description
1 polymer ?
#
loop_
_entity_poly.entity_id
_entity_poly.type
_entity_poly.pdbx_seq_one_letter_code
_entity_poly.pdbx_strand_id
1 'polypeptide(L)'
;MNASLNKIAAVLAFIIGAMAVFAGGQVLLGKLPDYYVINWLPLYNYTVGILTVFVTAALLWTNHRLAMSAALATFGVHTLVMLVLQTAYSAVVATDSIMAMTIRMTAWIIILALMRFGARKR
;
A
#
# COMPACT_ATOMS: atom_id res chain seq x y z
N MET A 1 -18.78 -12.88 -0.72
CA MET A 1 -17.37 -12.81 -1.16
C MET A 1 -16.91 -14.21 -1.47
N ASN A 2 -16.42 -14.45 -2.68
CA ASN A 2 -15.77 -15.72 -3.04
C ASN A 2 -14.44 -15.84 -2.29
N ALA A 3 -14.31 -16.88 -1.46
CA ALA A 3 -13.13 -17.10 -0.61
C ALA A 3 -11.81 -17.11 -1.41
N SER A 4 -11.84 -17.60 -2.65
CA SER A 4 -10.65 -17.67 -3.51
C SER A 4 -10.13 -16.29 -3.96
N LEU A 5 -11.03 -15.34 -4.30
CA LEU A 5 -10.61 -14.00 -4.73
C LEU A 5 -10.03 -13.17 -3.58
N ASN A 6 -10.55 -13.37 -2.38
CA ASN A 6 -10.02 -12.71 -1.18
C ASN A 6 -8.63 -13.21 -0.82
N LYS A 7 -8.37 -14.52 -0.99
CA LYS A 7 -7.03 -15.07 -0.79
C LYS A 7 -6.03 -14.48 -1.78
N ILE A 8 -6.42 -14.31 -3.05
CA ILE A 8 -5.58 -13.62 -4.04
C ILE A 8 -5.32 -12.18 -3.61
N ALA A 9 -6.37 -11.44 -3.22
CA ALA A 9 -6.24 -10.08 -2.72
C ALA A 9 -5.34 -9.98 -1.47
N ALA A 10 -5.45 -10.94 -0.55
CA ALA A 10 -4.62 -11.02 0.65
C ALA A 10 -3.14 -11.26 0.32
N VAL A 11 -2.86 -12.17 -0.63
CA VAL A 11 -1.50 -12.44 -1.11
C VAL A 11 -0.90 -11.20 -1.77
N LEU A 12 -1.66 -10.50 -2.62
CA LEU A 12 -1.22 -9.24 -3.24
C LEU A 12 -0.94 -8.16 -2.19
N ALA A 13 -1.84 -8.00 -1.21
CA ALA A 13 -1.67 -7.05 -0.12
C ALA A 13 -0.41 -7.37 0.70
N PHE A 14 -0.17 -8.65 1.02
CA PHE A 14 1.01 -9.10 1.71
C PHE A 14 2.30 -8.76 0.95
N ILE A 15 2.37 -9.06 -0.35
CA ILE A 15 3.54 -8.79 -1.19
C ILE A 15 3.84 -7.29 -1.22
N ILE A 16 2.84 -6.46 -1.52
CA ILE A 16 3.02 -5.00 -1.65
C ILE A 16 3.36 -4.37 -0.29
N GLY A 17 2.74 -4.86 0.79
CA GLY A 17 3.07 -4.45 2.14
C GLY A 17 4.51 -4.80 2.51
N ALA A 18 4.95 -6.04 2.25
CA ALA A 18 6.30 -6.49 2.54
C ALA A 18 7.36 -5.71 1.76
N MET A 19 7.10 -5.40 0.48
CA MET A 19 7.97 -4.53 -0.32
C MET A 19 8.09 -3.13 0.29
N ALA A 20 6.99 -2.55 0.79
CA ALA A 20 7.00 -1.24 1.44
C ALA A 20 7.78 -1.26 2.77
N VAL A 21 7.65 -2.32 3.56
CA VAL A 21 8.44 -2.53 4.79
C VAL A 21 9.92 -2.64 4.45
N PHE A 22 10.29 -3.41 3.43
CA PHE A 22 11.69 -3.58 3.07
C PHE A 22 12.28 -2.27 2.56
N ALA A 23 11.64 -1.61 1.59
CA ALA A 23 12.14 -0.36 1.02
C ALA A 23 12.22 0.76 2.07
N GLY A 24 11.17 0.96 2.87
CA GLY A 24 11.18 1.95 3.95
C GLY A 24 12.19 1.60 5.04
N GLY A 25 12.31 0.33 5.40
CA GLY A 25 13.24 -0.17 6.40
C GLY A 25 14.70 0.02 6.01
N GLN A 26 15.09 -0.22 4.75
CA GLN A 26 16.46 0.03 4.29
C GLN A 26 16.86 1.50 4.48
N VAL A 27 15.96 2.43 4.13
CA VAL A 27 16.20 3.87 4.31
C VAL A 27 16.27 4.26 5.78
N LEU A 28 15.38 3.72 6.62
CA LEU A 28 15.40 3.96 8.07
C LEU A 28 16.64 3.38 8.76
N LEU A 29 17.24 2.32 8.21
CA LEU A 29 18.51 1.75 8.66
C LEU A 29 19.75 2.54 8.17
N GLY A 30 19.54 3.70 7.54
CA GLY A 30 20.62 4.58 7.09
C GLY A 30 21.21 4.20 5.73
N LYS A 31 20.61 3.25 4.99
CA LYS A 31 20.98 3.03 3.59
C LYS A 31 20.34 4.11 2.74
N LEU A 32 21.12 5.16 2.50
CA LEU A 32 20.71 6.29 1.69
C LEU A 32 20.60 5.85 0.22
N PRO A 33 19.45 6.07 -0.42
CA PRO A 33 19.34 5.99 -1.87
C PRO A 33 20.24 7.04 -2.54
N ASP A 34 20.50 6.85 -3.82
CA ASP A 34 21.19 7.81 -4.69
C ASP A 34 20.34 9.05 -5.04
N TYR A 35 19.14 9.17 -4.48
CA TYR A 35 18.21 10.27 -4.66
C TYR A 35 17.79 10.91 -3.32
N TYR A 36 17.29 12.15 -3.40
CA TYR A 36 16.77 12.86 -2.24
C TYR A 36 15.50 12.19 -1.69
N VAL A 37 15.53 11.86 -0.40
CA VAL A 37 14.39 11.25 0.30
C VAL A 37 13.78 12.24 1.29
N ILE A 38 12.47 12.43 1.19
CA ILE A 38 11.71 13.22 2.15
C ILE A 38 11.65 12.45 3.48
N ASN A 39 12.23 12.99 4.55
CA ASN A 39 12.45 12.29 5.83
C ASN A 39 11.24 11.53 6.40
N TRP A 40 10.02 12.10 6.29
CA TRP A 40 8.82 11.46 6.84
C TRP A 40 8.27 10.33 5.96
N LEU A 41 8.59 10.32 4.66
CA LEU A 41 8.01 9.40 3.68
C LEU A 41 8.44 7.94 3.90
N PRO A 42 9.71 7.61 4.22
CA PRO A 42 10.12 6.26 4.60
C PRO A 42 9.42 5.74 5.86
N LEU A 43 9.28 6.59 6.88
CA LEU A 43 8.59 6.23 8.12
C LEU A 43 7.12 5.89 7.85
N TYR A 44 6.45 6.71 7.04
CA TYR A 44 5.10 6.44 6.56
C TYR A 44 5.02 5.11 5.79
N ASN A 45 5.89 4.91 4.80
CA ASN A 45 5.89 3.72 3.94
C ASN A 45 6.10 2.44 4.75
N TYR A 46 7.05 2.46 5.68
CA TYR A 46 7.34 1.36 6.57
C TYR A 46 6.14 1.03 7.47
N THR A 47 5.57 2.05 8.13
CA THR A 47 4.46 1.87 9.06
C THR A 47 3.21 1.33 8.37
N VAL A 48 2.81 1.94 7.24
CA VAL A 48 1.65 1.47 6.47
C VAL A 48 1.93 0.11 5.84
N GLY A 49 3.18 -0.18 5.48
CA GLY A 49 3.63 -1.50 5.04
C GLY A 49 3.37 -2.57 6.11
N ILE A 50 3.80 -2.33 7.36
CA ILE A 50 3.55 -3.23 8.50
C ILE A 50 2.04 -3.43 8.70
N LEU A 51 1.27 -2.34 8.75
CA LEU A 51 -0.19 -2.44 8.90
C LEU A 51 -0.82 -3.24 7.76
N THR A 52 -0.34 -3.08 6.53
CA THR A 52 -0.83 -3.84 5.38
C THR A 52 -0.54 -5.33 5.53
N VAL A 53 0.69 -5.69 5.92
CA VAL A 53 1.13 -7.09 6.08
C VAL A 53 0.36 -7.80 7.21
N PHE A 54 0.29 -7.18 8.38
CA PHE A 54 -0.23 -7.86 9.57
C PHE A 54 -1.72 -7.66 9.80
N VAL A 55 -2.28 -6.52 9.36
CA VAL A 55 -3.69 -6.19 9.57
C VAL A 55 -4.48 -6.42 8.29
N THR A 56 -4.21 -5.66 7.23
CA THR A 56 -5.09 -5.68 6.05
C THR A 56 -5.05 -7.02 5.32
N ALA A 57 -3.88 -7.62 5.13
CA ALA A 57 -3.75 -8.94 4.50
C ALA A 57 -4.42 -10.05 5.35
N ALA A 58 -4.29 -10.00 6.67
CA ALA A 58 -4.95 -10.95 7.58
C ALA A 58 -6.49 -10.82 7.55
N LEU A 59 -7.00 -9.59 7.52
CA LEU A 59 -8.43 -9.31 7.38
C LEU A 59 -8.98 -9.81 6.02
N LEU A 60 -8.22 -9.63 4.94
CA LEU A 60 -8.57 -10.15 3.62
C LEU A 60 -8.58 -11.68 3.61
N TRP A 61 -7.56 -12.32 4.20
CA TRP A 61 -7.44 -13.78 4.24
C TRP A 61 -8.60 -14.45 4.97
N THR A 62 -9.03 -13.87 6.09
CA THR A 62 -10.14 -14.37 6.91
C THR A 62 -11.52 -13.93 6.39
N ASN A 63 -11.59 -13.15 5.29
CA ASN A 63 -12.83 -12.57 4.78
C ASN A 63 -13.62 -11.79 5.85
N HIS A 64 -12.90 -11.05 6.70
CA HIS A 64 -13.51 -10.32 7.81
C HIS A 64 -14.34 -9.13 7.29
N ARG A 65 -15.41 -8.76 8.02
CA ARG A 65 -16.31 -7.64 7.64
C ARG A 65 -15.59 -6.30 7.45
N LEU A 66 -14.48 -6.09 8.17
CA LEU A 66 -13.67 -4.88 8.11
C LEU A 66 -12.67 -4.86 6.95
N ALA A 67 -12.52 -5.95 6.19
CA ALA A 67 -11.53 -6.04 5.12
C ALA A 67 -11.72 -4.95 4.06
N MET A 68 -12.98 -4.68 3.66
CA MET A 68 -13.30 -3.62 2.69
C MET A 68 -12.94 -2.23 3.23
N SER A 69 -13.30 -1.95 4.49
CA SER A 69 -12.98 -0.67 5.13
C SER A 69 -11.48 -0.47 5.26
N ALA A 70 -10.73 -1.51 5.65
CA ALA A 70 -9.27 -1.46 5.77
C ALA A 70 -8.59 -1.25 4.41
N ALA A 71 -9.07 -1.93 3.35
CA ALA A 71 -8.54 -1.75 1.99
C ALA A 71 -8.81 -0.33 1.46
N LEU A 72 -10.03 0.19 1.65
CA LEU A 72 -10.39 1.57 1.26
C LEU A 72 -9.58 2.61 2.05
N ALA A 73 -9.43 2.42 3.36
CA ALA A 73 -8.63 3.31 4.19
C ALA A 73 -7.17 3.33 3.73
N THR A 74 -6.58 2.16 3.46
CA THR A 74 -5.19 2.06 3.01
C THR A 74 -5.00 2.74 1.64
N PHE A 75 -5.91 2.48 0.69
CA PHE A 75 -5.89 3.14 -0.62
C PHE A 75 -6.08 4.66 -0.51
N GLY A 76 -7.00 5.12 0.33
CA GLY A 76 -7.25 6.55 0.56
C GLY A 76 -6.04 7.25 1.16
N VAL A 77 -5.39 6.63 2.14
CA VAL A 77 -4.15 7.14 2.76
C VAL A 77 -3.00 7.22 1.74
N HIS A 78 -2.85 6.25 0.84
CA HIS A 78 -1.87 6.34 -0.25
C HIS A 78 -2.20 7.44 -1.25
N THR A 79 -3.48 7.57 -1.61
CA THR A 79 -3.94 8.63 -2.52
C THR A 79 -3.66 10.01 -1.95
N LEU A 80 -3.94 10.20 -0.65
CA LEU A 80 -3.64 11.46 0.04
C LEU A 80 -2.15 11.78 0.02
N VAL A 81 -1.30 10.81 0.36
CA VAL A 81 0.15 11.01 0.32
C VAL A 81 0.64 11.33 -1.10
N MET A 82 0.13 10.62 -2.11
CA MET A 82 0.47 10.88 -3.51
C MET A 82 0.09 12.32 -3.92
N LEU A 83 -1.07 12.82 -3.48
CA LEU A 83 -1.49 14.20 -3.72
C LEU A 83 -0.55 15.20 -3.02
N VAL A 84 -0.18 14.94 -1.76
CA VAL A 84 0.77 15.79 -1.02
C VAL A 84 2.13 15.83 -1.74
N LEU A 85 2.62 14.69 -2.22
CA LEU A 85 3.88 14.62 -2.97
C LEU A 85 3.83 15.43 -4.27
N GLN A 86 2.72 15.35 -5.02
CA GLN A 86 2.58 16.04 -6.29
C GLN A 86 2.22 17.54 -6.17
N THR A 87 1.74 17.99 -5.01
CA THR A 87 1.31 19.39 -4.82
C THR A 87 2.27 20.20 -3.95
N ALA A 88 2.67 19.65 -2.79
CA ALA A 88 3.50 20.36 -1.82
C ALA A 88 4.99 20.06 -1.97
N TYR A 89 5.35 18.91 -2.55
CA TYR A 89 6.74 18.46 -2.69
C TYR A 89 7.18 18.24 -4.13
N SER A 90 6.42 18.72 -5.12
CA SER A 90 6.67 18.47 -6.55
C SER A 90 8.08 18.89 -7.02
N ALA A 91 8.66 19.91 -6.41
CA ALA A 91 9.99 20.40 -6.73
C ALA A 91 11.14 19.54 -6.16
N VAL A 92 10.87 18.70 -5.16
CA VAL A 92 11.91 17.95 -4.41
C VAL A 92 11.68 16.45 -4.38
N VAL A 93 10.46 15.98 -4.67
CA VAL A 93 10.13 14.56 -4.63
C VAL A 93 10.89 13.81 -5.73
N ALA A 94 11.60 12.75 -5.35
CA ALA A 94 12.28 11.89 -6.32
C ALA A 94 11.28 11.13 -7.19
N THR A 95 11.61 10.98 -8.47
CA THR A 95 10.82 10.18 -9.44
C THR A 95 10.61 8.76 -8.94
N ASP A 96 11.61 8.15 -8.30
CA ASP A 96 11.54 6.82 -7.69
C ASP A 96 10.45 6.72 -6.61
N SER A 97 10.28 7.78 -5.80
CA SER A 97 9.23 7.83 -4.77
C SER A 97 7.84 7.90 -5.40
N ILE A 98 7.68 8.65 -6.50
CA ILE A 98 6.43 8.73 -7.27
C ILE A 98 6.12 7.40 -7.95
N MET A 99 7.13 6.74 -8.54
CA MET A 99 6.97 5.41 -9.14
C MET A 99 6.57 4.37 -8.11
N ALA A 100 7.26 4.32 -6.96
CA ALA A 100 6.92 3.39 -5.87
C ALA A 100 5.49 3.61 -5.36
N MET A 101 5.04 4.86 -5.23
CA MET A 101 3.65 5.17 -4.87
C MET A 101 2.65 4.76 -5.94
N THR A 102 2.98 4.96 -7.22
CA THR A 102 2.11 4.58 -8.35
C THR A 102 1.91 3.07 -8.41
N ILE A 103 2.98 2.28 -8.23
CA ILE A 103 2.90 0.81 -8.16
C ILE A 103 1.95 0.39 -7.03
N ARG A 104 2.10 1.01 -5.85
CA ARG A 104 1.27 0.70 -4.69
C ARG A 104 -0.21 1.04 -4.92
N MET A 105 -0.50 2.22 -5.47
CA MET A 105 -1.87 2.61 -5.81
C MET A 105 -2.49 1.68 -6.85
N THR A 106 -1.73 1.29 -7.87
CA THR A 106 -2.19 0.36 -8.90
C THR A 106 -2.53 -1.00 -8.30
N ALA A 107 -1.68 -1.53 -7.43
CA ALA A 107 -1.96 -2.78 -6.73
C ALA A 107 -3.21 -2.70 -5.84
N TRP A 108 -3.42 -1.59 -5.14
CA TRP A 108 -4.63 -1.37 -4.34
C TRP A 108 -5.89 -1.27 -5.18
N ILE A 109 -5.83 -0.64 -6.36
CA ILE A 109 -6.95 -0.63 -7.31
C ILE A 109 -7.31 -2.05 -7.73
N ILE A 110 -6.31 -2.89 -8.02
CA ILE A 110 -6.51 -4.31 -8.36
C ILE A 110 -7.14 -5.06 -7.17
N ILE A 111 -6.62 -4.87 -5.95
CA ILE A 111 -7.17 -5.49 -4.73
C ILE A 111 -8.64 -5.10 -4.54
N LEU A 112 -8.96 -3.80 -4.61
CA LEU A 112 -10.33 -3.31 -4.46
C LEU A 112 -11.25 -3.84 -5.57
N ALA A 113 -10.76 -3.94 -6.80
CA ALA A 113 -11.50 -4.54 -7.91
C ALA A 113 -11.80 -6.03 -7.63
N LEU A 114 -10.80 -6.81 -7.22
CA LEU A 114 -10.97 -8.23 -6.85
C LEU A 114 -12.04 -8.40 -5.75
N MET A 115 -12.01 -7.53 -4.75
CA MET A 115 -13.00 -7.55 -3.66
C MET A 115 -14.41 -7.22 -4.16
N ARG A 116 -14.57 -6.22 -5.05
CA ARG A 116 -15.87 -5.85 -5.63
C ARG A 116 -16.43 -6.92 -6.55
N PHE A 117 -15.62 -7.51 -7.43
CA PHE A 117 -16.06 -8.60 -8.30
C PHE A 117 -16.35 -9.88 -7.51
N GLY A 118 -15.61 -10.15 -6.44
CA GLY A 118 -15.91 -11.23 -5.51
C GLY A 118 -17.17 -11.01 -4.67
N ALA A 119 -17.62 -9.76 -4.49
CA ALA A 119 -18.87 -9.43 -3.83
C ALA A 119 -20.10 -9.52 -4.76
N ARG A 120 -19.93 -9.24 -6.07
CA ARG A 120 -21.02 -9.26 -7.07
C ARG A 120 -21.43 -10.65 -7.55
N LYS A 121 -20.56 -11.67 -7.48
CA LYS A 121 -20.88 -13.07 -7.80
C LYS A 121 -21.69 -13.78 -6.69
N ARG A 122 -22.45 -13.03 -5.89
CA ARG A 122 -23.33 -13.54 -4.84
C ARG A 122 -24.77 -13.44 -5.28
#